data_AF-A0A382C1N8-F1
#
_entry.id   AF-A0A382C1N8-F1
#
_cell.length_a   1.000
_cell.length_b   1.000
_cell.length_c   1.000
_cell.angle_alpha   90.00
_cell.angle_beta   90.00
_cell.angle_gamma   90.00
#
_symmetry.space_group_name_H-M   'P 1'
#
loop_
_entity.id
_entity.type
_entity.pdbx_description
1 polymer ?
#
loop_
_entity_poly.entity_id
_entity_poly.type
_entity_poly.pdbx_seq_one_letter_code
_entity_poly.pdbx_strand_id
1 'polypeptide(L)'
;MRKKSYSHFGVPSKYLKHSWSGTEAYDKFQEKSFFLKDHPEVRHLWQDWRRERIALFKTGYDFGQVLNRKTKEQYTFNTSTAHLPWQEHKYYPEVENLDVTDCLIASAERLASKGRTIDFFWSGGIDSTAALIALNEVCPKQLHVIIGHSTEYPEYYDKVVKHLDHTINEDSHVFREASPDKHVYSACGEADIIFGAIGFGKSRFYYQQFNKELSTEEKVWLIWERIREYRWAALSFRFLLEWEGDKMDMDNYMPMYCQPTIEKWVVNEHLKGPGEGLIWPYIPDNIDPPDEIYLKCKMPLRDHIYKFTKDKEFAYKKGKQNGLIRGQILSNRIKGKNFSREGEHIENYQYRVWGILDDGTILTKDNIHKYNWRDFFHHYKEEWY
;
A
#
# COMPACT_ATOMS: atom_id res chain seq x y z
N MET A 1 -31.70 0.00 -18.62
CA MET A 1 -32.31 -0.27 -17.29
C MET A 1 -32.25 -1.77 -17.01
N ARG A 2 -31.39 -2.23 -16.09
CA ARG A 2 -31.35 -3.64 -15.65
C ARG A 2 -31.21 -3.66 -14.13
N LYS A 3 -32.28 -4.10 -13.45
CA LYS A 3 -32.32 -4.42 -12.01
C LYS A 3 -32.02 -5.92 -11.86
N LYS A 4 -31.08 -6.28 -10.99
CA LYS A 4 -31.06 -7.52 -10.18
C LYS A 4 -29.95 -7.39 -9.14
N SER A 5 -30.35 -7.26 -7.87
CA SER A 5 -29.46 -7.27 -6.70
C SER A 5 -29.40 -8.68 -6.09
N TYR A 6 -28.56 -8.85 -5.06
CA TYR A 6 -28.39 -10.07 -4.24
C TYR A 6 -29.69 -10.79 -3.80
N SER A 7 -30.85 -10.13 -3.84
CA SER A 7 -32.15 -10.74 -3.55
C SER A 7 -32.46 -11.97 -4.40
N HIS A 8 -31.90 -12.09 -5.61
CA HIS A 8 -32.10 -13.25 -6.48
C HIS A 8 -31.46 -14.55 -5.94
N PHE A 9 -30.46 -14.45 -5.07
CA PHE A 9 -29.83 -15.60 -4.40
C PHE A 9 -30.50 -15.96 -3.07
N GLY A 10 -31.54 -15.24 -2.66
CA GLY A 10 -32.26 -15.51 -1.41
C GLY A 10 -31.41 -15.31 -0.15
N VAL A 11 -30.33 -14.51 -0.21
CA VAL A 11 -29.41 -14.29 0.91
C VAL A 11 -29.72 -12.98 1.64
N PRO A 12 -30.19 -13.02 2.90
CA PRO A 12 -30.37 -11.81 3.71
C PRO A 12 -29.05 -11.09 4.00
N SER A 13 -29.03 -9.76 3.89
CA SER A 13 -27.84 -8.90 4.10
C SER A 13 -27.16 -9.10 5.46
N LYS A 14 -27.90 -9.54 6.48
CA LYS A 14 -27.38 -9.88 7.83
C LYS A 14 -26.34 -11.01 7.84
N TYR A 15 -26.24 -11.83 6.79
CA TYR A 15 -25.25 -12.90 6.68
C TYR A 15 -23.93 -12.47 6.03
N LEU A 16 -23.87 -11.24 5.48
CA LEU A 16 -22.61 -10.62 5.09
C LEU A 16 -21.88 -10.16 6.36
N LYS A 17 -21.07 -11.05 6.95
CA LYS A 17 -20.24 -10.66 8.12
C LYS A 17 -19.26 -9.55 7.73
N HIS A 18 -19.20 -8.55 8.61
CA HIS A 18 -18.58 -7.23 8.39
C HIS A 18 -17.05 -7.18 8.37
N SER A 19 -16.35 -8.28 8.65
CA SER A 19 -14.89 -8.33 8.50
C SER A 19 -14.44 -9.76 8.20
N TRP A 20 -14.19 -10.03 6.93
CA TRP A 20 -13.41 -11.20 6.48
C TRP A 20 -11.90 -10.88 6.50
N SER A 21 -11.48 -9.95 7.34
CA SER A 21 -10.13 -9.41 7.48
C SER A 21 -9.63 -9.63 8.91
N GLY A 22 -8.33 -9.88 9.08
CA GLY A 22 -7.70 -10.02 10.41
C GLY A 22 -6.91 -11.33 10.55
N THR A 23 -6.13 -11.42 11.63
CA THR A 23 -5.23 -12.56 11.90
C THR A 23 -5.94 -13.91 12.00
N GLU A 24 -7.22 -13.91 12.39
CA GLU A 24 -8.04 -15.11 12.49
C GLU A 24 -8.82 -15.41 11.20
N ALA A 25 -8.71 -14.59 10.15
CA ALA A 25 -9.51 -14.77 8.94
C ALA A 25 -9.14 -16.05 8.19
N TYR A 26 -7.85 -16.42 8.21
CA TYR A 26 -7.36 -17.67 7.63
C TYR A 26 -7.77 -18.88 8.48
N ASP A 27 -7.67 -18.79 9.81
CA ASP A 27 -8.11 -19.87 10.71
C ASP A 27 -9.63 -20.09 10.64
N LYS A 28 -10.41 -19.00 10.66
CA LYS A 28 -11.87 -19.03 10.44
C LYS A 28 -12.26 -19.49 9.04
N PHE A 29 -11.36 -19.36 8.05
CA PHE A 29 -11.53 -19.95 6.73
C PHE A 29 -11.44 -21.48 6.81
N GLN A 30 -10.47 -22.02 7.56
CA GLN A 30 -10.31 -23.46 7.75
C GLN A 30 -11.47 -24.07 8.55
N GLU A 31 -12.04 -23.32 9.49
CA GLU A 31 -13.08 -23.82 10.42
C GLU A 31 -14.51 -23.84 9.85
N LYS A 32 -14.80 -23.13 8.75
CA LYS A 32 -16.20 -22.92 8.32
C LYS A 32 -16.66 -23.81 7.17
N SER A 33 -17.75 -24.53 7.42
CA SER A 33 -18.65 -25.06 6.39
C SER A 33 -19.44 -23.91 5.76
N PHE A 34 -18.92 -23.34 4.68
CA PHE A 34 -19.61 -22.27 3.96
C PHE A 34 -20.92 -22.77 3.33
N PHE A 35 -22.02 -22.09 3.68
CA PHE A 35 -23.33 -22.27 3.07
C PHE A 35 -23.22 -21.85 1.59
N LEU A 36 -23.54 -22.78 0.66
CA LEU A 36 -23.46 -22.65 -0.80
C LEU A 36 -22.11 -22.94 -1.49
N LYS A 37 -21.15 -23.62 -0.84
CA LYS A 37 -19.86 -24.02 -1.46
C LYS A 37 -19.99 -24.81 -2.79
N ASP A 38 -21.13 -25.48 -2.98
CA ASP A 38 -21.39 -26.33 -4.14
C ASP A 38 -22.14 -25.60 -5.27
N HIS A 39 -22.61 -24.36 -5.05
CA HIS A 39 -23.16 -23.54 -6.13
C HIS A 39 -22.01 -23.04 -7.01
N PRO A 40 -21.95 -23.34 -8.32
CA PRO A 40 -20.77 -23.08 -9.15
C PRO A 40 -20.27 -21.63 -9.10
N GLU A 41 -21.17 -20.65 -9.17
CA GLU A 41 -20.82 -19.22 -9.10
C GLU A 41 -20.29 -18.79 -7.71
N VAL A 42 -20.77 -19.42 -6.63
CA VAL A 42 -20.31 -19.14 -5.26
C VAL A 42 -18.98 -19.85 -5.00
N ARG A 43 -18.76 -21.02 -5.62
CA ARG A 43 -17.52 -21.78 -5.56
C ARG A 43 -16.36 -21.00 -6.17
N HIS A 44 -16.55 -20.34 -7.32
CA HIS A 44 -15.51 -19.54 -7.95
C HIS A 44 -15.16 -18.28 -7.13
N LEU A 45 -16.16 -17.52 -6.68
CA LEU A 45 -15.94 -16.42 -5.72
C LEU A 45 -15.17 -16.85 -4.49
N TRP A 46 -15.54 -18.00 -3.94
CA TRP A 46 -14.89 -18.57 -2.78
C TRP A 46 -13.46 -19.00 -3.10
N GLN A 47 -13.21 -19.56 -4.30
CA GLN A 47 -11.86 -19.88 -4.76
C GLN A 47 -11.00 -18.64 -4.95
N ASP A 48 -11.54 -17.57 -5.53
CA ASP A 48 -10.83 -16.30 -5.75
C ASP A 48 -10.50 -15.63 -4.42
N TRP A 49 -11.50 -15.52 -3.53
CA TRP A 49 -11.31 -15.04 -2.17
C TRP A 49 -10.32 -15.91 -1.39
N ARG A 50 -10.37 -17.23 -1.54
CA ARG A 50 -9.40 -18.17 -0.94
C ARG A 50 -8.00 -17.95 -1.51
N ARG A 51 -7.84 -17.74 -2.83
CA ARG A 51 -6.55 -17.43 -3.46
C ARG A 51 -5.99 -16.12 -2.92
N GLU A 52 -6.82 -15.08 -2.82
CA GLU A 52 -6.46 -13.78 -2.22
C GLU A 52 -5.98 -13.95 -0.77
N ARG A 53 -6.72 -14.71 0.04
CA ARG A 53 -6.35 -14.97 1.45
C ARG A 53 -5.08 -15.78 1.59
N ILE A 54 -4.87 -16.78 0.74
CA ILE A 54 -3.60 -17.53 0.68
C ILE A 54 -2.45 -16.61 0.28
N ALA A 55 -2.65 -15.70 -0.68
CA ALA A 55 -1.62 -14.74 -1.10
C ALA A 55 -1.24 -13.78 0.04
N LEU A 56 -2.23 -13.15 0.67
CA LEU A 56 -2.06 -12.32 1.87
C LEU A 56 -1.26 -13.04 2.97
N PHE A 57 -1.68 -14.27 3.27
CA PHE A 57 -1.01 -15.11 4.26
C PHE A 57 0.45 -15.41 3.90
N LYS A 58 0.71 -15.77 2.63
CA LYS A 58 2.07 -16.00 2.10
C LYS A 58 2.95 -14.76 2.13
N THR A 59 2.38 -13.55 2.13
CA THR A 59 3.17 -12.32 2.29
C THR A 59 3.45 -11.95 3.73
N GLY A 60 2.87 -12.67 4.71
CA GLY A 60 2.87 -12.21 6.09
C GLY A 60 2.07 -10.91 6.22
N TYR A 61 0.92 -10.79 5.56
CA TYR A 61 0.00 -9.69 5.78
C TYR A 61 -1.41 -10.22 5.67
N ASP A 62 -1.97 -10.74 6.75
CA ASP A 62 -3.32 -11.33 6.78
C ASP A 62 -4.45 -10.28 6.67
N PHE A 63 -4.12 -9.04 6.29
CA PHE A 63 -5.01 -7.90 6.24
C PHE A 63 -4.69 -6.96 5.07
N GLY A 64 -5.75 -6.40 4.48
CA GLY A 64 -5.68 -5.36 3.46
C GLY A 64 -5.83 -5.86 2.03
N GLN A 65 -5.65 -4.94 1.09
CA GLN A 65 -5.73 -5.20 -0.34
C GLN A 65 -4.43 -5.85 -0.85
N VAL A 66 -4.57 -6.72 -1.87
CA VAL A 66 -3.45 -7.22 -2.66
C VAL A 66 -3.61 -6.81 -4.12
N LEU A 67 -2.55 -6.96 -4.86
CA LEU A 67 -2.43 -6.53 -6.23
C LEU A 67 -1.51 -7.50 -6.95
N ASN A 68 -2.00 -8.49 -7.71
CA ASN A 68 -1.11 -9.41 -8.44
C ASN A 68 -0.50 -8.72 -9.68
N ARG A 69 0.70 -8.16 -9.53
CA ARG A 69 1.40 -7.42 -10.60
C ARG A 69 1.96 -8.35 -11.68
N LYS A 70 2.32 -9.58 -11.33
CA LYS A 70 3.02 -10.51 -12.22
C LYS A 70 2.09 -11.12 -13.27
N THR A 71 0.98 -11.71 -12.83
CA THR A 71 0.03 -12.38 -13.74
C THR A 71 -1.06 -11.44 -14.22
N LYS A 72 -1.20 -10.26 -13.61
CA LYS A 72 -2.31 -9.32 -13.81
C LYS A 72 -3.68 -9.92 -13.47
N GLU A 73 -3.70 -11.05 -12.76
CA GLU A 73 -4.93 -11.66 -12.27
C GLU A 73 -5.66 -10.74 -11.28
N GLN A 74 -6.99 -10.70 -11.41
CA GLN A 74 -7.86 -9.99 -10.48
C GLN A 74 -8.40 -10.97 -9.43
N TYR A 75 -8.39 -10.53 -8.18
CA TYR A 75 -9.20 -11.11 -7.12
C TYR A 75 -10.39 -10.19 -6.85
N THR A 76 -11.39 -10.71 -6.13
CA THR A 76 -12.69 -10.07 -5.84
C THR A 76 -12.61 -8.62 -5.34
N PHE A 77 -11.47 -8.18 -4.80
CA PHE A 77 -11.23 -6.83 -4.28
C PHE A 77 -9.91 -6.19 -4.75
N ASN A 78 -9.30 -6.69 -5.83
CA ASN A 78 -8.03 -6.16 -6.36
C ASN A 78 -8.23 -4.89 -7.19
N THR A 79 -7.21 -4.04 -7.17
CA THR A 79 -7.07 -2.91 -8.09
C THR A 79 -6.40 -3.32 -9.41
N SER A 80 -6.64 -2.62 -10.51
CA SER A 80 -5.90 -2.84 -11.76
C SER A 80 -4.40 -2.59 -11.62
N THR A 81 -3.60 -3.37 -12.35
CA THR A 81 -2.13 -3.22 -12.45
C THR A 81 -1.66 -2.75 -13.82
N ALA A 82 -2.57 -2.47 -14.76
CA ALA A 82 -2.22 -2.30 -16.16
C ALA A 82 -1.14 -1.24 -16.43
N HIS A 83 -1.11 -0.17 -15.63
CA HIS A 83 -0.18 0.95 -15.74
C HIS A 83 1.06 0.83 -14.82
N LEU A 84 1.17 -0.23 -14.00
CA LEU A 84 2.33 -0.54 -13.13
C LEU A 84 3.04 -1.82 -13.59
N PRO A 85 3.85 -1.76 -14.66
CA PRO A 85 4.45 -2.94 -15.27
C PRO A 85 5.35 -3.70 -14.28
N TRP A 86 5.17 -5.02 -14.22
CA TRP A 86 6.03 -5.92 -13.46
C TRP A 86 7.46 -5.87 -13.99
N GLN A 87 8.42 -5.57 -13.11
CA GLN A 87 9.84 -5.72 -13.44
C GLN A 87 10.28 -7.13 -13.03
N GLU A 88 10.83 -7.89 -13.98
CA GLU A 88 11.38 -9.21 -13.70
C GLU A 88 12.43 -9.14 -12.59
N HIS A 89 12.54 -10.19 -11.81
CA HIS A 89 13.58 -10.31 -10.80
C HIS A 89 14.88 -10.76 -11.47
N LYS A 90 15.59 -9.80 -12.05
CA LYS A 90 16.89 -9.99 -12.73
C LYS A 90 17.76 -8.76 -12.51
N TYR A 91 19.04 -8.91 -12.76
CA TYR A 91 19.97 -7.79 -12.68
C TYR A 91 19.75 -6.79 -13.84
N TYR A 92 19.77 -5.50 -13.51
CA TYR A 92 19.52 -4.38 -14.45
C TYR A 92 20.76 -3.48 -14.56
N PRO A 93 21.61 -3.64 -15.59
CA PRO A 93 22.82 -2.84 -15.74
C PRO A 93 22.54 -1.34 -15.92
N GLU A 94 21.37 -0.98 -16.47
CA GLU A 94 21.02 0.42 -16.72
C GLU A 94 20.75 1.25 -15.45
N VAL A 95 20.58 0.61 -14.28
CA VAL A 95 20.41 1.29 -12.98
C VAL A 95 21.53 1.00 -11.98
N GLU A 96 22.60 0.28 -12.39
CA GLU A 96 23.71 -0.10 -11.50
C GLU A 96 24.40 1.11 -10.86
N ASN A 97 24.57 2.19 -11.63
CA ASN A 97 25.30 3.39 -11.21
C ASN A 97 24.37 4.48 -10.67
N LEU A 98 23.08 4.18 -10.48
CA LEU A 98 22.13 5.14 -9.92
C LEU A 98 22.11 5.04 -8.40
N ASP A 99 21.99 6.20 -7.75
CA ASP A 99 21.61 6.25 -6.33
C ASP A 99 20.09 6.40 -6.17
N VAL A 100 19.61 6.41 -4.92
CA VAL A 100 18.18 6.60 -4.65
C VAL A 100 17.69 7.99 -5.06
N THR A 101 18.56 9.02 -5.08
CA THR A 101 18.20 10.35 -5.57
C THR A 101 17.85 10.26 -7.04
N ASP A 102 18.69 9.64 -7.85
CA ASP A 102 18.44 9.51 -9.29
C ASP A 102 17.13 8.75 -9.55
N CYS A 103 16.88 7.70 -8.77
CA CYS A 103 15.65 6.93 -8.84
C CYS A 103 14.41 7.76 -8.48
N LEU A 104 14.48 8.57 -7.42
CA LEU A 104 13.39 9.44 -6.99
C LEU A 104 13.14 10.58 -7.98
N ILE A 105 14.19 11.17 -8.54
CA ILE A 105 14.07 12.20 -9.58
C ILE A 105 13.43 11.61 -10.84
N ALA A 106 13.86 10.43 -11.29
CA ALA A 106 13.25 9.76 -12.44
C ALA A 106 11.77 9.40 -12.20
N SER A 107 11.41 9.00 -10.97
CA SER A 107 10.00 8.84 -10.60
C SER A 107 9.24 10.16 -10.67
N ALA A 108 9.78 11.24 -10.12
CA ALA A 108 9.16 12.56 -10.16
C ALA A 108 8.96 13.07 -11.59
N GLU A 109 9.95 12.91 -12.48
CA GLU A 109 9.84 13.26 -13.91
C GLU A 109 8.70 12.50 -14.59
N ARG A 110 8.55 11.20 -14.26
CA ARG A 110 7.48 10.38 -14.80
C ARG A 110 6.11 10.84 -14.29
N LEU A 111 5.98 11.18 -13.01
CA LEU A 111 4.74 11.77 -12.48
C LEU A 111 4.46 13.12 -13.16
N ALA A 112 5.47 13.96 -13.30
CA ALA A 112 5.36 15.29 -13.91
C ALA A 112 4.94 15.26 -15.38
N SER A 113 5.35 14.21 -16.11
CA SER A 113 5.00 14.00 -17.52
C SER A 113 3.50 13.89 -17.79
N LYS A 114 2.69 13.64 -16.75
CA LYS A 114 1.22 13.63 -16.86
C LYS A 114 0.63 15.02 -17.08
N GLY A 115 1.36 16.09 -16.74
CA GLY A 115 0.90 17.46 -16.95
C GLY A 115 -0.28 17.87 -16.04
N ARG A 116 -0.57 17.10 -14.99
CA ARG A 116 -1.68 17.30 -14.05
C ARG A 116 -1.14 17.63 -12.66
N THR A 117 -1.99 18.19 -11.80
CA THR A 117 -1.71 18.31 -10.37
C THR A 117 -1.44 16.93 -9.77
N ILE A 118 -0.51 16.87 -8.81
CA ILE A 118 -0.09 15.69 -8.08
C ILE A 118 -0.52 15.89 -6.62
N ASP A 119 -1.49 15.10 -6.18
CA ASP A 119 -1.86 15.00 -4.77
C ASP A 119 -0.84 14.11 -4.05
N PHE A 120 -0.15 14.72 -3.09
CA PHE A 120 0.95 14.10 -2.38
C PHE A 120 0.76 14.17 -0.86
N PHE A 121 0.64 13.01 -0.20
CA PHE A 121 0.55 12.96 1.26
C PHE A 121 1.91 13.14 1.92
N TRP A 122 2.06 14.19 2.70
CA TRP A 122 3.29 14.49 3.41
C TRP A 122 3.07 14.50 4.93
N SER A 123 3.85 13.69 5.64
CA SER A 123 3.83 13.62 7.10
C SER A 123 5.01 14.31 7.76
N GLY A 124 6.04 14.71 6.99
CA GLY A 124 7.34 15.10 7.54
C GLY A 124 8.20 13.91 8.00
N GLY A 125 7.79 12.67 7.70
CA GLY A 125 8.61 11.48 7.92
C GLY A 125 9.75 11.38 6.90
N ILE A 126 10.75 10.51 7.14
CA ILE A 126 11.89 10.34 6.21
C ILE A 126 11.43 9.96 4.80
N ASP A 127 10.47 9.05 4.69
CA ASP A 127 9.98 8.56 3.41
C ASP A 127 9.26 9.66 2.62
N SER A 128 8.18 10.21 3.19
CA SER A 128 7.40 11.24 2.51
C SER A 128 8.20 12.52 2.26
N THR A 129 9.19 12.85 3.11
CA THR A 129 10.07 14.02 2.88
C THR A 129 11.04 13.79 1.72
N ALA A 130 11.64 12.60 1.61
CA ALA A 130 12.53 12.30 0.49
C ALA A 130 11.78 12.36 -0.85
N ALA A 131 10.58 11.78 -0.92
CA ALA A 131 9.75 11.88 -2.11
C ALA A 131 9.29 13.32 -2.42
N LEU A 132 8.89 14.09 -1.40
CA LEU A 132 8.48 15.49 -1.59
C LEU A 132 9.62 16.35 -2.13
N ILE A 133 10.85 16.16 -1.62
CA ILE A 133 12.04 16.88 -2.11
C ILE A 133 12.21 16.60 -3.61
N ALA A 134 12.23 15.34 -4.03
CA ALA A 134 12.39 15.00 -5.45
C ALA A 134 11.28 15.60 -6.34
N LEU A 135 10.02 15.55 -5.88
CA LEU A 135 8.91 16.17 -6.59
C LEU A 135 9.03 17.69 -6.66
N ASN A 136 9.49 18.34 -5.58
CA ASN A 136 9.64 19.79 -5.53
C ASN A 136 10.78 20.29 -6.41
N GLU A 137 11.85 19.50 -6.58
CA GLU A 137 12.93 19.81 -7.52
C GLU A 137 12.47 19.71 -8.98
N VAL A 138 11.61 18.74 -9.31
CA VAL A 138 11.23 18.46 -10.70
C VAL A 138 9.98 19.23 -11.13
N CYS A 139 8.94 19.26 -10.32
CA CYS A 139 7.62 19.75 -10.70
C CYS A 139 6.89 20.52 -9.60
N PRO A 140 7.50 21.56 -9.00
CA PRO A 140 6.92 22.26 -7.84
C PRO A 140 5.55 22.90 -8.13
N LYS A 141 5.32 23.32 -9.38
CA LYS A 141 4.04 23.94 -9.81
C LYS A 141 2.90 22.94 -10.00
N GLN A 142 3.19 21.64 -10.03
CA GLN A 142 2.19 20.59 -10.12
C GLN A 142 1.86 19.98 -8.76
N LEU A 143 2.58 20.33 -7.69
CA LEU A 143 2.38 19.70 -6.39
C LEU A 143 1.21 20.33 -5.64
N HIS A 144 0.31 19.48 -5.16
CA HIS A 144 -0.62 19.78 -4.08
C HIS A 144 -0.28 18.89 -2.88
N VAL A 145 0.26 19.50 -1.82
CA VAL A 145 0.75 18.78 -0.64
C VAL A 145 -0.35 18.64 0.39
N ILE A 146 -0.75 17.41 0.68
CA ILE A 146 -1.79 17.09 1.67
C ILE A 146 -1.12 16.72 2.99
N ILE A 147 -1.42 17.49 4.03
CA ILE A 147 -0.87 17.35 5.37
C ILE A 147 -2.03 17.07 6.32
N GLY A 148 -1.85 16.14 7.25
CA GLY A 148 -2.74 16.07 8.41
C GLY A 148 -2.49 17.25 9.35
N HIS A 149 -3.23 17.29 10.46
CA HIS A 149 -3.15 18.33 11.50
C HIS A 149 -1.73 18.84 11.85
N SER A 150 -0.70 17.99 11.74
CA SER A 150 0.69 18.39 11.97
C SER A 150 1.67 17.62 11.09
N THR A 151 2.87 18.18 10.93
CA THR A 151 4.02 17.54 10.27
C THR A 151 5.14 17.25 11.27
N GLU A 152 5.91 16.20 11.01
CA GLU A 152 7.11 15.88 11.78
C GLU A 152 8.36 16.65 11.31
N TYR A 153 8.23 17.59 10.36
CA TYR A 153 9.32 18.46 9.90
C TYR A 153 8.88 19.94 9.78
N PRO A 154 8.60 20.63 10.90
CA PRO A 154 8.09 22.00 10.89
C PRO A 154 9.00 22.99 10.16
N GLU A 155 10.32 22.86 10.28
CA GLU A 155 11.28 23.77 9.64
C GLU A 155 11.23 23.68 8.12
N TYR A 156 10.99 22.48 7.56
CA TYR A 156 10.83 22.30 6.12
C TYR A 156 9.47 22.79 5.63
N TYR A 157 8.42 22.63 6.45
CA TYR A 157 7.14 23.26 6.17
C TYR A 157 7.29 24.78 6.03
N ASP A 158 7.97 25.40 6.99
CA ASP A 158 8.18 26.84 7.02
C ASP A 158 9.05 27.36 5.88
N LYS A 159 9.99 26.56 5.38
CA LYS A 159 10.91 26.99 4.31
C LYS A 159 10.37 26.71 2.92
N VAL A 160 9.61 25.63 2.74
CA VAL A 160 9.23 25.12 1.43
C VAL A 160 7.72 24.93 1.33
N VAL A 161 7.15 24.04 2.14
CA VAL A 161 5.77 23.55 1.91
C VAL A 161 4.72 24.64 2.02
N LYS A 162 4.85 25.59 2.95
CA LYS A 162 3.90 26.70 3.08
C LYS A 162 3.85 27.63 1.87
N HIS A 163 4.82 27.51 0.96
CA HIS A 163 4.92 28.27 -0.28
C HIS A 163 4.52 27.46 -1.52
N LEU A 164 4.16 26.18 -1.34
CA LEU A 164 3.54 25.32 -2.35
C LEU A 164 2.01 25.37 -2.20
N ASP A 165 1.31 24.86 -3.20
CA ASP A 165 -0.11 24.53 -3.03
C ASP A 165 -0.24 23.38 -2.03
N HIS A 166 -1.04 23.57 -0.97
CA HIS A 166 -1.14 22.62 0.12
C HIS A 166 -2.47 22.73 0.87
N THR A 167 -2.87 21.60 1.45
CA THR A 167 -4.04 21.47 2.34
C THR A 167 -3.58 20.93 3.68
N ILE A 168 -3.97 21.60 4.77
CA ILE A 168 -3.85 21.09 6.13
C ILE A 168 -5.24 20.65 6.58
N ASN A 169 -5.44 19.33 6.67
CA ASN A 169 -6.65 18.77 7.22
C ASN A 169 -6.49 18.62 8.74
N GLU A 170 -7.25 19.41 9.51
CA GLU A 170 -7.21 19.39 10.97
C GLU A 170 -8.04 18.27 11.60
N ASP A 171 -8.87 17.59 10.80
CA ASP A 171 -9.76 16.51 11.24
C ASP A 171 -9.09 15.13 11.17
N SER A 172 -9.88 14.05 11.31
CA SER A 172 -9.39 12.67 11.30
C SER A 172 -9.52 11.97 9.95
N HIS A 173 -9.84 12.71 8.88
CA HIS A 173 -10.23 12.23 7.55
C HIS A 173 -9.35 12.77 6.42
N VAL A 174 -8.06 12.98 6.70
CA VAL A 174 -7.07 13.50 5.74
C VAL A 174 -7.05 12.74 4.40
N PHE A 175 -7.41 11.45 4.35
CA PHE A 175 -7.39 10.69 3.10
C PHE A 175 -8.51 11.06 2.12
N ARG A 176 -9.50 11.85 2.55
CA ARG A 176 -10.55 12.39 1.69
C ARG A 176 -10.07 13.53 0.80
N GLU A 177 -8.98 14.19 1.17
CA GLU A 177 -8.45 15.36 0.47
C GLU A 177 -7.88 15.02 -0.92
N ALA A 178 -7.49 13.77 -1.14
CA ALA A 178 -7.03 13.35 -2.46
C ALA A 178 -8.19 13.32 -3.46
N SER A 179 -7.90 13.74 -4.69
CA SER A 179 -8.82 13.77 -5.84
C SER A 179 -8.28 12.91 -6.98
N PRO A 180 -8.12 11.58 -6.81
CA PRO A 180 -7.58 10.68 -7.82
C PRO A 180 -8.43 10.56 -9.10
N ASP A 181 -9.64 11.11 -9.13
CA ASP A 181 -10.43 11.30 -10.36
C ASP A 181 -9.89 12.42 -11.26
N LYS A 182 -9.09 13.35 -10.71
CA LYS A 182 -8.60 14.55 -11.41
C LYS A 182 -7.07 14.68 -11.37
N HIS A 183 -6.48 14.37 -10.22
CA HIS A 183 -5.07 14.58 -9.93
C HIS A 183 -4.31 13.26 -9.94
N VAL A 184 -3.04 13.29 -10.32
CA VAL A 184 -2.12 12.18 -10.11
C VAL A 184 -2.01 11.93 -8.61
N TYR A 185 -2.14 10.67 -8.22
CA TYR A 185 -2.17 10.24 -6.83
C TYR A 185 -0.87 9.52 -6.45
N SER A 186 -0.21 9.99 -5.39
CA SER A 186 0.99 9.35 -4.82
C SER A 186 1.06 9.52 -3.30
N ALA A 187 1.09 8.41 -2.55
CA ALA A 187 0.91 8.43 -1.09
C ALA A 187 2.07 7.85 -0.26
N CYS A 188 3.17 7.44 -0.91
CA CYS A 188 4.44 6.99 -0.30
C CYS A 188 4.40 5.84 0.71
N GLY A 189 3.26 5.21 0.99
CA GLY A 189 3.17 4.07 1.91
C GLY A 189 3.97 2.84 1.51
N GLU A 190 4.33 2.76 0.24
CA GLU A 190 5.16 1.71 -0.35
C GLU A 190 6.64 1.77 0.11
N ALA A 191 7.12 2.92 0.59
CA ALA A 191 8.51 3.11 1.01
C ALA A 191 8.87 2.31 2.27
N ASP A 192 7.91 2.17 3.19
CA ASP A 192 8.04 1.36 4.41
C ASP A 192 8.41 -0.09 4.08
N ILE A 193 7.93 -0.63 2.96
CA ILE A 193 8.26 -1.99 2.52
C ILE A 193 9.71 -2.06 2.10
N ILE A 194 10.20 -1.14 1.28
CA ILE A 194 11.54 -1.20 0.68
C ILE A 194 12.62 -0.86 1.71
N PHE A 195 12.45 0.27 2.37
CA PHE A 195 13.44 0.89 3.26
C PHE A 195 13.18 0.57 4.73
N GLY A 196 12.39 -0.48 4.98
CA GLY A 196 12.12 -1.04 6.30
C GLY A 196 11.16 -0.21 7.15
N ALA A 197 10.32 -0.92 7.92
CA ALA A 197 9.55 -0.38 9.03
C ALA A 197 9.93 -1.14 10.31
N ILE A 198 9.97 -0.47 11.48
CA ILE A 198 10.12 -1.13 12.81
C ILE A 198 8.83 -1.89 13.17
N GLY A 199 8.45 -2.86 12.35
CA GLY A 199 7.10 -3.39 12.31
C GLY A 199 6.95 -4.49 11.28
N PHE A 200 7.99 -5.32 11.13
CA PHE A 200 7.80 -6.69 10.66
C PHE A 200 7.04 -7.44 11.75
N GLY A 201 5.74 -7.13 11.87
CA GLY A 201 4.85 -7.68 12.87
C GLY A 201 4.77 -9.20 12.79
N LYS A 202 4.12 -9.79 13.79
CA LYS A 202 3.78 -11.22 13.97
C LYS A 202 3.66 -12.07 12.69
N SER A 203 3.21 -11.50 11.59
CA SER A 203 3.17 -12.11 10.27
C SER A 203 4.48 -12.69 9.72
N ARG A 204 5.64 -12.07 10.01
CA ARG A 204 6.95 -12.66 9.67
C ARG A 204 7.16 -13.97 10.43
N PHE A 205 6.79 -14.00 11.71
CA PHE A 205 6.85 -15.20 12.53
C PHE A 205 5.92 -16.30 12.00
N TYR A 206 4.73 -15.95 11.51
CA TYR A 206 3.85 -16.93 10.86
C TYR A 206 4.48 -17.51 9.59
N TYR A 207 4.98 -16.68 8.66
CA TYR A 207 5.60 -17.22 7.43
C TYR A 207 6.82 -18.10 7.72
N GLN A 208 7.66 -17.71 8.69
CA GLN A 208 8.83 -18.48 9.13
C GLN A 208 8.44 -19.82 9.76
N GLN A 209 7.28 -19.89 10.43
CA GLN A 209 6.75 -21.14 10.99
C GLN A 209 6.20 -22.12 9.94
N PHE A 210 5.72 -21.66 8.78
CA PHE A 210 5.17 -22.54 7.73
C PHE A 210 6.23 -23.09 6.76
N ASN A 211 7.40 -22.45 6.69
CA ASN A 211 8.49 -22.87 5.80
C ASN A 211 9.73 -23.31 6.59
N LYS A 212 9.56 -24.09 7.66
CA LYS A 212 10.68 -24.52 8.53
C LYS A 212 11.81 -25.21 7.77
N GLU A 213 11.46 -25.90 6.69
CA GLU A 213 12.39 -26.63 5.81
C GLU A 213 13.27 -25.71 4.96
N LEU A 214 12.87 -24.45 4.72
CA LEU A 214 13.67 -23.49 3.95
C LEU A 214 14.76 -22.86 4.82
N SER A 215 15.94 -22.67 4.25
CA SER A 215 16.97 -21.82 4.84
C SER A 215 16.46 -20.39 5.00
N THR A 216 17.09 -19.62 5.89
CA THR A 216 16.70 -18.23 6.12
C THR A 216 16.90 -17.37 4.87
N GLU A 217 17.92 -17.68 4.05
CA GLU A 217 18.15 -17.02 2.78
C GLU A 217 17.02 -17.30 1.78
N GLU A 218 16.65 -18.57 1.56
CA GLU A 218 15.52 -18.94 0.69
C GLU A 218 14.21 -18.28 1.13
N LYS A 219 14.00 -18.14 2.43
CA LYS A 219 12.85 -17.41 2.98
C LYS A 219 12.87 -15.94 2.58
N VAL A 220 14.01 -15.25 2.72
CA VAL A 220 14.13 -13.83 2.33
C VAL A 220 13.82 -13.64 0.85
N TRP A 221 14.41 -14.46 -0.03
CA TRP A 221 14.14 -14.41 -1.48
C TRP A 221 12.67 -14.65 -1.82
N LEU A 222 12.07 -15.68 -1.23
CA LEU A 222 10.68 -16.03 -1.53
C LEU A 222 9.69 -14.98 -0.99
N ILE A 223 9.93 -14.44 0.21
CA ILE A 223 9.10 -13.39 0.81
C ILE A 223 9.16 -12.12 -0.05
N TRP A 224 10.37 -11.73 -0.47
CA TRP A 224 10.58 -10.54 -1.29
C TRP A 224 9.74 -10.57 -2.56
N GLU A 225 9.85 -11.63 -3.35
CA GLU A 225 9.10 -11.76 -4.60
C GLU A 225 7.59 -11.75 -4.36
N ARG A 226 7.10 -12.37 -3.28
CA ARG A 226 5.67 -12.34 -2.93
C ARG A 226 5.20 -10.96 -2.52
N ILE A 227 6.01 -10.21 -1.78
CA ILE A 227 5.67 -8.84 -1.39
C ILE A 227 5.65 -7.92 -2.61
N ARG A 228 6.64 -8.04 -3.50
CA ARG A 228 6.61 -7.31 -4.78
C ARG A 228 5.39 -7.66 -5.61
N GLU A 229 5.10 -8.96 -5.70
CA GLU A 229 4.02 -9.50 -6.52
C GLU A 229 2.66 -9.02 -6.05
N TYR A 230 2.41 -8.97 -4.74
CA TYR A 230 1.05 -8.79 -4.19
C TYR A 230 0.85 -7.54 -3.33
N ARG A 231 1.87 -7.02 -2.65
CA ARG A 231 1.66 -6.11 -1.50
C ARG A 231 2.26 -4.73 -1.68
N TRP A 232 3.44 -4.64 -2.29
CA TRP A 232 4.26 -3.44 -2.30
C TRP A 232 3.51 -2.21 -2.83
N ALA A 233 3.00 -2.27 -4.07
CA ALA A 233 2.22 -1.17 -4.63
C ALA A 233 0.88 -0.99 -3.89
N ALA A 234 0.22 -2.09 -3.50
CA ALA A 234 -1.09 -2.05 -2.83
C ALA A 234 -1.11 -1.22 -1.53
N LEU A 235 0.05 -1.01 -0.89
CA LEU A 235 0.13 -0.15 0.30
C LEU A 235 -0.25 1.30 0.07
N SER A 236 -0.06 1.82 -1.14
CA SER A 236 -0.47 3.20 -1.44
C SER A 236 -1.99 3.34 -1.41
N PHE A 237 -2.79 2.32 -1.79
CA PHE A 237 -4.26 2.41 -1.71
C PHE A 237 -4.81 2.56 -0.29
N ARG A 238 -4.02 2.29 0.75
CA ARG A 238 -4.46 2.50 2.14
C ARG A 238 -4.82 3.96 2.42
N PHE A 239 -4.29 4.91 1.64
CA PHE A 239 -4.60 6.34 1.75
C PHE A 239 -5.75 6.77 0.82
N LEU A 240 -6.51 5.84 0.25
CA LEU A 240 -7.77 6.11 -0.47
C LEU A 240 -8.99 5.49 0.22
N LEU A 241 -8.82 4.86 1.38
CA LEU A 241 -9.89 4.09 2.03
C LEU A 241 -11.11 4.94 2.44
N GLU A 242 -10.93 6.25 2.52
CA GLU A 242 -11.96 7.23 2.89
C GLU A 242 -12.45 8.05 1.69
N TRP A 243 -11.80 7.95 0.53
CA TRP A 243 -12.09 8.81 -0.62
C TRP A 243 -13.55 8.70 -1.03
N GLU A 244 -14.19 9.85 -1.26
CA GLU A 244 -15.64 9.96 -1.45
C GLU A 244 -16.10 9.85 -2.91
N GLY A 245 -15.17 9.84 -3.87
CA GLY A 245 -15.49 9.67 -5.28
C GLY A 245 -16.01 8.27 -5.61
N ASP A 246 -16.72 8.17 -6.72
CA ASP A 246 -17.31 6.92 -7.21
C ASP A 246 -16.48 6.25 -8.31
N LYS A 247 -15.56 6.99 -8.93
CA LYS A 247 -14.73 6.50 -10.03
C LYS A 247 -13.40 7.24 -10.10
N MET A 248 -12.32 6.52 -9.83
CA MET A 248 -10.94 6.97 -10.00
C MET A 248 -10.54 6.91 -11.48
N ASP A 249 -9.70 7.84 -11.94
CA ASP A 249 -8.96 7.62 -13.19
C ASP A 249 -7.75 6.74 -12.85
N MET A 250 -7.73 5.50 -13.33
CA MET A 250 -6.64 4.57 -13.02
C MET A 250 -5.29 5.04 -13.57
N ASP A 251 -5.26 5.91 -14.57
CA ASP A 251 -4.02 6.52 -15.07
C ASP A 251 -3.42 7.55 -14.11
N ASN A 252 -4.20 8.01 -13.12
CA ASN A 252 -3.72 8.87 -12.06
C ASN A 252 -3.02 8.09 -10.94
N TYR A 253 -3.18 6.77 -10.85
CA TYR A 253 -2.51 5.98 -9.82
C TYR A 253 -1.00 5.84 -10.12
N MET A 254 -0.16 6.61 -9.45
CA MET A 254 1.29 6.63 -9.71
C MET A 254 2.11 6.66 -8.41
N PRO A 255 2.19 5.54 -7.67
CA PRO A 255 3.00 5.43 -6.46
C PRO A 255 4.48 5.71 -6.75
N MET A 256 5.04 6.70 -6.05
CA MET A 256 6.41 7.21 -6.23
C MET A 256 7.47 6.09 -6.16
N TYR A 257 7.36 5.18 -5.19
CA TYR A 257 8.36 4.12 -5.02
C TYR A 257 8.07 2.81 -5.74
N CYS A 258 7.06 2.75 -6.61
CA CYS A 258 6.82 1.58 -7.47
C CYS A 258 7.00 1.88 -8.96
N GLN A 259 7.67 3.00 -9.29
CA GLN A 259 8.00 3.31 -10.68
C GLN A 259 9.14 2.41 -11.18
N PRO A 260 9.28 2.19 -12.51
CA PRO A 260 10.23 1.20 -13.03
C PRO A 260 11.69 1.43 -12.63
N THR A 261 12.18 2.67 -12.60
CA THR A 261 13.58 2.97 -12.27
C THR A 261 13.91 2.54 -10.85
N ILE A 262 13.10 2.98 -9.87
CA ILE A 262 13.31 2.62 -8.47
C ILE A 262 13.07 1.12 -8.24
N GLU A 263 12.10 0.50 -8.92
CA GLU A 263 11.90 -0.94 -8.78
C GLU A 263 13.09 -1.77 -9.29
N LYS A 264 13.67 -1.41 -10.43
CA LYS A 264 14.88 -2.05 -10.95
C LYS A 264 16.07 -1.86 -10.00
N TRP A 265 16.24 -0.64 -9.47
CA TRP A 265 17.31 -0.35 -8.51
C TRP A 265 17.16 -1.18 -7.24
N VAL A 266 15.94 -1.25 -6.70
CA VAL A 266 15.59 -2.09 -5.56
C VAL A 266 15.85 -3.57 -5.86
N VAL A 267 15.53 -4.07 -7.05
CA VAL A 267 15.88 -5.45 -7.45
C VAL A 267 17.40 -5.67 -7.43
N ASN A 268 18.19 -4.74 -7.96
CA ASN A 268 19.65 -4.83 -7.90
C ASN A 268 20.18 -4.83 -6.45
N GLU A 269 19.64 -3.98 -5.57
CA GLU A 269 20.00 -3.97 -4.16
C GLU A 269 19.65 -5.29 -3.46
N HIS A 270 18.49 -5.86 -3.77
CA HIS A 270 18.11 -7.19 -3.27
C HIS A 270 19.04 -8.28 -3.82
N LEU A 271 19.50 -8.15 -5.06
CA LEU A 271 20.38 -9.14 -5.72
C LEU A 271 21.78 -9.23 -5.12
N LYS A 272 22.22 -8.22 -4.36
CA LYS A 272 23.46 -8.27 -3.56
C LYS A 272 23.39 -9.33 -2.45
N GLY A 273 22.19 -9.74 -2.06
CA GLY A 273 21.98 -10.79 -1.08
C GLY A 273 21.86 -10.29 0.36
N PRO A 274 21.61 -11.23 1.30
CA PRO A 274 21.24 -10.91 2.67
C PRO A 274 22.34 -10.15 3.42
N GLY A 275 22.05 -8.92 3.84
CA GLY A 275 22.96 -8.09 4.66
C GLY A 275 23.90 -7.18 3.87
N GLU A 276 24.07 -7.41 2.58
CA GLU A 276 24.85 -6.56 1.67
C GLU A 276 24.00 -5.44 1.05
N GLY A 277 22.75 -5.75 0.70
CA GLY A 277 21.80 -4.77 0.20
C GLY A 277 21.47 -3.67 1.20
N LEU A 278 21.15 -2.48 0.67
CA LEU A 278 20.66 -1.34 1.47
C LEU A 278 19.17 -1.43 1.79
N ILE A 279 18.47 -2.40 1.22
CA ILE A 279 17.05 -2.68 1.42
C ILE A 279 16.88 -4.08 2.02
N TRP A 280 15.75 -4.35 2.68
CA TRP A 280 15.39 -5.71 3.13
C TRP A 280 16.53 -6.52 3.81
N PRO A 281 17.19 -5.95 4.83
CA PRO A 281 18.34 -6.60 5.44
C PRO A 281 17.91 -7.88 6.14
N TYR A 282 18.81 -8.85 6.12
CA TYR A 282 18.72 -10.03 6.97
C TYR A 282 18.58 -9.61 8.43
N ILE A 283 17.46 -9.98 9.05
CA ILE A 283 17.26 -9.85 10.49
C ILE A 283 17.18 -11.28 11.01
N PRO A 284 17.97 -11.72 11.99
CA PRO A 284 17.83 -13.04 12.59
C PRO A 284 16.45 -13.24 13.25
N ASP A 285 15.98 -14.48 13.36
CA ASP A 285 14.61 -14.84 13.78
C ASP A 285 14.24 -14.46 15.23
N ASN A 286 15.21 -14.04 16.05
CA ASN A 286 15.05 -13.84 17.49
C ASN A 286 15.45 -12.44 17.98
N ILE A 287 15.55 -11.45 17.08
CA ILE A 287 16.00 -10.11 17.44
C ILE A 287 14.98 -9.11 16.92
N ASP A 288 14.37 -8.33 17.81
CA ASP A 288 13.67 -7.10 17.40
C ASP A 288 14.65 -6.28 16.58
N PRO A 289 14.34 -5.91 15.31
CA PRO A 289 15.32 -5.26 14.45
C PRO A 289 15.88 -4.05 15.20
N PRO A 290 17.18 -4.05 15.55
CA PRO A 290 17.74 -2.94 16.30
C PRO A 290 17.58 -1.65 15.50
N ASP A 291 17.47 -0.52 16.18
CA ASP A 291 17.35 0.80 15.56
C ASP A 291 18.43 1.03 14.48
N GLU A 292 19.60 0.40 14.61
CA GLU A 292 20.69 0.37 13.65
C GLU A 292 20.28 -0.17 12.26
N ILE A 293 19.46 -1.23 12.20
CA ILE A 293 18.97 -1.80 10.94
C ILE A 293 18.00 -0.83 10.27
N TYR A 294 17.09 -0.24 11.04
CA TYR A 294 16.20 0.80 10.53
C TYR A 294 16.98 2.01 9.99
N LEU A 295 18.00 2.46 10.71
CA LEU A 295 18.88 3.54 10.26
C LEU A 295 19.62 3.18 8.97
N LYS A 296 20.18 1.96 8.87
CA LYS A 296 20.85 1.46 7.66
C LYS A 296 19.91 1.47 6.45
N CYS A 297 18.70 0.93 6.60
CA CYS A 297 17.74 0.88 5.49
C CYS A 297 17.26 2.26 5.03
N LYS A 298 17.13 3.20 5.95
CA LYS A 298 16.70 4.56 5.63
C LYS A 298 17.87 5.44 5.13
N MET A 299 19.12 4.98 5.23
CA MET A 299 20.29 5.80 4.91
C MET A 299 20.24 6.42 3.50
N PRO A 300 19.86 5.70 2.43
CA PRO A 300 19.75 6.30 1.11
C PRO A 300 18.81 7.50 1.09
N LEU A 301 17.65 7.40 1.75
CA LEU A 301 16.67 8.47 1.82
C LEU A 301 17.17 9.65 2.67
N ARG A 302 17.92 9.37 3.74
CA ARG A 302 18.54 10.39 4.60
C ARG A 302 19.63 11.15 3.86
N ASP A 303 20.47 10.46 3.10
CA ASP A 303 21.50 11.09 2.26
C ASP A 303 20.87 11.95 1.17
N HIS A 304 19.78 11.49 0.55
CA HIS A 304 18.99 12.29 -0.37
C HIS A 304 18.44 13.56 0.31
N ILE A 305 17.80 13.44 1.47
CA ILE A 305 17.28 14.61 2.20
C ILE A 305 18.43 15.59 2.51
N TYR A 306 19.53 15.11 3.07
CA TYR A 306 20.68 15.96 3.41
C TYR A 306 21.30 16.63 2.17
N LYS A 307 21.36 15.93 1.03
CA LYS A 307 21.86 16.47 -0.25
C LYS A 307 21.17 17.78 -0.60
N PHE A 308 19.85 17.87 -0.45
CA PHE A 308 19.04 19.03 -0.82
C PHE A 308 18.79 20.02 0.32
N THR A 309 18.56 19.57 1.56
CA THR A 309 18.20 20.46 2.66
C THR A 309 19.40 21.00 3.44
N LYS A 310 20.54 20.30 3.39
CA LYS A 310 21.69 20.48 4.30
C LYS A 310 21.34 20.39 5.79
N ASP A 311 20.16 19.86 6.12
CA ASP A 311 19.69 19.73 7.50
C ASP A 311 20.16 18.39 8.08
N LYS A 312 21.36 18.43 8.68
CA LYS A 312 21.98 17.25 9.28
C LYS A 312 21.18 16.73 10.48
N GLU A 313 20.57 17.62 11.25
CA GLU A 313 19.82 17.26 12.46
C GLU A 313 18.59 16.45 12.07
N PHE A 314 17.79 16.94 11.13
CA PHE A 314 16.64 16.19 10.63
C PHE A 314 17.06 14.91 9.91
N ALA A 315 17.98 15.02 8.93
CA ALA A 315 18.31 13.90 8.05
C ALA A 315 18.87 12.69 8.82
N TYR A 316 19.73 12.90 9.82
CA TYR A 316 20.44 11.78 10.47
C TYR A 316 20.02 11.51 11.92
N LYS A 317 19.45 12.48 12.64
CA LYS A 317 19.04 12.26 14.05
C LYS A 317 17.54 11.99 14.23
N LYS A 318 16.72 12.22 13.20
CA LYS A 318 15.29 11.89 13.27
C LYS A 318 15.08 10.39 13.48
N GLY A 319 14.59 10.03 14.66
CA GLY A 319 14.11 8.68 14.98
C GLY A 319 12.74 8.40 14.38
N LYS A 320 12.22 7.19 14.61
CA LYS A 320 10.86 6.84 14.21
C LYS A 320 9.85 7.59 15.10
N GLN A 321 9.03 8.42 14.48
CA GLN A 321 7.83 8.97 15.10
C GLN A 321 6.63 8.54 14.28
N ASN A 322 5.49 8.31 14.93
CA ASN A 322 4.24 8.09 14.20
C ASN A 322 3.71 9.48 13.78
N GLY A 323 4.22 10.09 12.71
CA GLY A 323 3.78 11.45 12.32
C GLY A 323 2.32 11.57 11.95
N LEU A 324 1.75 10.51 11.38
CA LEU A 324 0.33 10.39 11.10
C LEU A 324 -0.42 9.75 12.29
N ILE A 325 -0.13 10.16 13.53
CA ILE A 325 -0.87 9.69 14.73
C ILE A 325 -2.39 9.80 14.57
N ARG A 326 -2.90 10.70 13.71
CA ARG A 326 -4.34 10.80 13.41
C ARG A 326 -4.81 10.07 12.14
N GLY A 327 -3.98 9.94 11.10
CA GLY A 327 -4.27 9.01 9.99
C GLY A 327 -4.20 7.54 10.42
N GLN A 328 -3.46 7.22 11.48
CA GLN A 328 -3.40 5.88 12.09
C GLN A 328 -4.59 5.55 13.00
N ILE A 329 -5.49 6.50 13.25
CA ILE A 329 -6.79 6.18 13.87
C ILE A 329 -7.48 5.07 13.07
N LEU A 330 -7.27 5.00 11.75
CA LEU A 330 -7.74 3.92 10.88
C LEU A 330 -7.16 2.52 11.22
N SER A 331 -5.89 2.40 11.62
CA SER A 331 -5.30 1.09 11.95
C SER A 331 -5.59 0.63 13.38
N ASN A 332 -5.78 1.58 14.31
CA ASN A 332 -6.05 1.28 15.72
C ASN A 332 -7.55 1.08 16.01
N ARG A 333 -8.47 1.68 15.22
CA ARG A 333 -9.92 1.41 15.31
C ARG A 333 -10.31 -0.01 14.89
N ILE A 334 -9.57 -0.68 13.99
CA ILE A 334 -9.84 -2.07 13.57
C ILE A 334 -9.46 -3.11 14.63
N LYS A 335 -8.53 -2.78 15.53
CA LYS A 335 -8.05 -3.71 16.57
C LYS A 335 -8.90 -3.73 17.85
N GLY A 336 -10.01 -3.00 17.91
CA GLY A 336 -10.81 -2.87 19.14
C GLY A 336 -10.00 -2.31 20.32
N LYS A 337 -8.84 -1.70 20.07
CA LYS A 337 -8.05 -1.02 21.08
C LYS A 337 -8.58 0.39 21.20
N ASN A 338 -9.45 0.59 22.18
CA ASN A 338 -9.90 1.89 22.66
C ASN A 338 -8.70 2.75 23.04
N PHE A 339 -8.17 3.55 22.11
CA PHE A 339 -7.49 4.78 22.50
C PHE A 339 -8.60 5.80 22.76
N SER A 340 -9.15 5.75 23.97
CA SER A 340 -9.93 6.85 24.52
C SER A 340 -8.95 7.98 24.82
N ARG A 341 -8.85 8.96 23.93
CA ARG A 341 -8.51 10.30 24.39
C ARG A 341 -9.81 10.86 24.95
N GLU A 342 -9.88 10.96 26.28
CA GLU A 342 -10.91 11.67 27.05
C GLU A 342 -12.32 11.72 26.41
N GLY A 343 -13.10 10.65 26.59
CA GLY A 343 -14.57 10.76 26.53
C GLY A 343 -15.27 10.58 25.18
N GLU A 344 -14.57 10.53 24.04
CA GLU A 344 -15.23 10.28 22.75
C GLU A 344 -15.26 8.79 22.40
N HIS A 345 -16.44 8.17 22.59
CA HIS A 345 -16.79 6.90 21.95
C HIS A 345 -16.92 7.13 20.45
N ILE A 346 -15.87 6.85 19.68
CA ILE A 346 -15.97 6.89 18.22
C ILE A 346 -16.43 5.52 17.73
N GLU A 347 -17.66 5.45 17.23
CA GLU A 347 -18.26 4.25 16.65
C GLU A 347 -17.35 3.61 15.57
N ASN A 348 -17.44 2.29 15.46
CA ASN A 348 -16.69 1.43 14.53
C ASN A 348 -16.45 2.06 13.16
N TYR A 349 -15.27 2.63 12.95
CA TYR A 349 -14.92 3.26 11.69
C TYR A 349 -14.90 2.25 10.55
N GLN A 350 -15.73 2.48 9.54
CA GLN A 350 -15.84 1.62 8.36
C GLN A 350 -15.14 2.29 7.19
N TYR A 351 -14.26 1.56 6.51
CA TYR A 351 -13.73 2.00 5.23
C TYR A 351 -14.88 2.21 4.24
N ARG A 352 -14.87 3.35 3.53
CA ARG A 352 -15.81 3.61 2.45
C ARG A 352 -15.43 2.77 1.24
N VAL A 353 -14.16 2.80 0.86
CA VAL A 353 -13.62 2.06 -0.29
C VAL A 353 -13.36 0.62 0.12
N TRP A 354 -14.10 -0.29 -0.49
CA TRP A 354 -13.99 -1.74 -0.29
C TRP A 354 -13.16 -2.40 -1.40
N GLY A 355 -13.08 -1.76 -2.57
CA GLY A 355 -12.29 -2.19 -3.71
C GLY A 355 -12.34 -1.15 -4.84
N ILE A 356 -11.44 -1.28 -5.80
CA ILE A 356 -11.35 -0.41 -6.98
C ILE A 356 -11.32 -1.32 -8.20
N LEU A 357 -12.30 -1.23 -9.08
CA LEU A 357 -12.37 -2.03 -10.30
C LEU A 357 -11.38 -1.54 -11.35
N ASP A 358 -11.22 -2.33 -12.42
CA ASP A 358 -10.30 -2.04 -13.51
C ASP A 358 -10.54 -0.73 -14.24
N ASP A 359 -11.81 -0.38 -14.39
CA ASP A 359 -12.21 0.90 -14.99
C ASP A 359 -12.13 2.06 -14.00
N GLY A 360 -11.65 1.81 -12.78
CA GLY A 360 -11.53 2.77 -11.69
C GLY A 360 -12.77 2.94 -10.82
N THR A 361 -13.84 2.18 -11.07
CA THR A 361 -15.05 2.24 -10.26
C THR A 361 -14.78 1.85 -8.81
N ILE A 362 -15.23 2.68 -7.88
CA ILE A 362 -15.08 2.46 -6.44
C ILE A 362 -16.22 1.59 -5.94
N LEU A 363 -15.88 0.44 -5.38
CA LEU A 363 -16.81 -0.41 -4.66
C LEU A 363 -16.96 0.08 -3.23
N THR A 364 -18.20 0.28 -2.81
CA THR A 364 -18.59 0.66 -1.45
C THR A 364 -19.67 -0.29 -0.95
N LYS A 365 -19.90 -0.30 0.36
CA LYS A 365 -21.02 -1.03 0.97
C LYS A 365 -22.37 -0.72 0.30
N ASP A 366 -22.55 0.53 -0.15
CA ASP A 366 -23.83 1.02 -0.68
C ASP A 366 -24.03 0.68 -2.15
N ASN A 367 -22.96 0.42 -2.91
CA ASN A 367 -23.08 0.15 -4.35
C ASN A 367 -22.71 -1.29 -4.72
N ILE A 368 -22.07 -2.06 -3.84
CA ILE A 368 -21.62 -3.44 -4.11
C ILE A 368 -22.76 -4.37 -4.60
N HIS A 369 -24.00 -4.09 -4.17
CA HIS A 369 -25.20 -4.84 -4.55
C HIS A 369 -25.70 -4.56 -5.98
N LYS A 370 -25.18 -3.52 -6.64
CA LYS A 370 -25.58 -3.09 -7.99
C LYS A 370 -24.77 -3.80 -9.08
N TYR A 371 -23.62 -4.37 -8.73
CA TYR A 371 -22.75 -5.05 -9.70
C TYR A 371 -23.25 -6.47 -9.94
N ASN A 372 -23.32 -6.83 -11.23
CA ASN A 372 -23.70 -8.18 -11.63
C ASN A 372 -22.50 -9.10 -11.45
N TRP A 373 -22.37 -9.62 -10.24
CA TRP A 373 -21.35 -10.61 -9.89
C TRP A 373 -21.33 -11.78 -10.89
N ARG A 374 -22.47 -12.18 -11.44
CA ARG A 374 -22.58 -13.24 -12.45
C ARG A 374 -21.86 -12.95 -13.77
N ASP A 375 -21.86 -11.70 -14.26
CA ASP A 375 -21.15 -11.33 -15.48
C ASP A 375 -19.64 -11.12 -15.22
N PHE A 376 -19.27 -10.63 -14.03
CA PHE A 376 -17.88 -10.65 -13.55
C PHE A 376 -17.33 -12.08 -13.52
N PHE A 377 -18.13 -13.05 -13.07
CA PHE A 377 -17.78 -14.47 -13.15
C PHE A 377 -17.77 -15.04 -14.56
N HIS A 378 -18.55 -14.48 -15.49
CA HIS A 378 -18.54 -14.92 -16.88
C HIS A 378 -17.37 -14.37 -17.71
N HIS A 379 -16.68 -13.30 -17.28
CA HIS A 379 -15.44 -12.87 -17.93
C HIS A 379 -14.33 -13.94 -17.85
N TYR A 380 -14.44 -14.86 -16.89
CA TYR A 380 -13.55 -16.00 -16.73
C TYR A 380 -14.08 -17.29 -17.38
N LYS A 381 -15.24 -17.26 -18.04
CA LYS A 381 -15.94 -18.47 -18.53
C LYS A 381 -15.22 -19.18 -19.67
N GLU A 382 -14.33 -18.52 -20.41
CA GLU A 382 -13.53 -19.19 -21.44
C GLU A 382 -12.47 -20.14 -20.85
N GLU A 383 -12.11 -19.98 -19.57
CA GLU A 383 -11.24 -20.90 -18.83
C GLU A 383 -12.02 -22.00 -18.07
N TRP A 384 -13.35 -22.04 -18.23
CA TRP A 384 -14.25 -22.92 -17.46
C TRP A 384 -14.70 -24.18 -18.23
N TYR A 385 -14.19 -24.39 -19.44
CA TYR A 385 -14.40 -25.59 -20.24
C TYR A 385 -13.12 -26.39 -20.42
#